data_AF-A0A183U0L9-F1
#
_entry.id   AF-A0A183U0L9-F1
#
_cell.length_a   1.000
_cell.length_b   1.000
_cell.length_c   1.000
_cell.angle_alpha   90.00
_cell.angle_beta   90.00
_cell.angle_gamma   90.00
#
_symmetry.space_group_name_H-M   'P 1'
#
loop_
_entity.id
_entity.type
_entity.pdbx_description
1 polymer ?
#
loop_
_entity_poly.entity_id
_entity_poly.type
_entity_poly.pdbx_seq_one_letter_code
_entity_poly.pdbx_strand_id
1 'polypeptide(L)'
;MATRSHFSRSERMLLRKSWDMMKQDMEEIAVRIFEMIFELSPEAKKMFPFMKVDRAAGEKHSAEFAFHALRFMQVLESAVEMLDDPTKLKPVLSNLGRIHARQQVRLFLMFLLRIFSC
;
A
#
# COMPACT_ATOMS: atom_id res chain seq x y z
N MET A 1 17.58 2.56 19.40
CA MET A 1 16.51 3.56 19.25
C MET A 1 15.16 2.84 19.32
N ALA A 2 14.44 2.98 20.42
CA ALA A 2 13.12 2.36 20.59
C ALA A 2 12.06 3.38 20.18
N THR A 3 11.46 3.22 18.99
CA THR A 3 10.30 4.00 18.57
C THR A 3 9.05 3.46 19.22
N ARG A 4 8.74 3.90 20.44
CA ARG A 4 7.39 3.74 21.01
C ARG A 4 6.57 4.97 20.63
N SER A 5 5.76 4.85 19.59
CA SER A 5 4.43 5.48 19.61
C SER A 5 3.41 4.36 19.55
N HIS A 6 3.15 3.77 20.72
CA HIS A 6 2.02 2.86 20.85
C HIS A 6 0.76 3.72 20.81
N PHE A 7 -0.09 3.52 19.80
CA PHE A 7 -1.39 4.19 19.75
C PHE A 7 -2.13 3.97 21.07
N SER A 8 -2.85 4.97 21.56
CA SER A 8 -3.83 4.85 22.64
C SER A 8 -5.01 3.96 22.22
N ARG A 9 -5.82 3.53 23.18
CA ARG A 9 -7.03 2.74 22.87
C ARG A 9 -7.97 3.50 21.92
N SER A 10 -8.16 4.80 22.16
CA SER A 10 -9.03 5.65 21.36
C SER A 10 -8.50 5.82 19.92
N GLU A 11 -7.19 5.99 19.75
CA GLU A 11 -6.57 6.06 18.42
C GLU A 11 -6.68 4.73 17.66
N ARG A 12 -6.46 3.59 18.32
CA ARG A 12 -6.65 2.27 17.69
C ARG A 12 -8.09 2.05 17.26
N MET A 13 -9.05 2.48 18.08
CA MET A 13 -10.48 2.40 17.75
C MET A 13 -10.82 3.30 16.56
N LEU A 14 -10.28 4.52 16.51
CA LEU A 14 -10.47 5.43 15.38
C LEU A 14 -9.89 4.85 14.09
N LEU A 15 -8.65 4.31 14.14
CA LEU A 15 -8.02 3.67 12.98
C LEU A 15 -8.86 2.51 12.44
N ARG A 16 -9.37 1.64 13.32
CA ARG A 16 -10.24 0.53 12.93
C ARG A 16 -11.54 1.01 12.31
N LYS A 17 -12.21 1.98 12.94
CA LYS A 17 -13.45 2.55 12.40
C LYS A 17 -13.24 3.20 11.03
N SER A 18 -12.15 3.95 10.87
CA SER A 18 -11.78 4.55 9.57
C SER A 18 -11.53 3.48 8.52
N TRP A 19 -10.80 2.42 8.89
CA TRP A 19 -10.53 1.30 7.99
C TRP A 19 -11.81 0.57 7.56
N ASP A 20 -12.72 0.29 8.50
CA ASP A 20 -14.00 -0.38 8.23
C ASP A 20 -14.86 0.38 7.22
N MET A 21 -14.86 1.72 7.26
CA MET A 21 -15.54 2.54 6.25
C MET A 21 -14.92 2.39 4.86
N MET A 22 -13.60 2.28 4.77
CA MET A 22 -12.89 2.10 3.49
C MET A 22 -13.09 0.72 2.88
N LYS A 23 -13.45 -0.31 3.67
CA LYS A 23 -13.59 -1.68 3.15
C LYS A 23 -14.66 -1.84 2.07
N GLN A 24 -15.68 -0.97 2.07
CA GLN A 24 -16.80 -1.06 1.12
C GLN A 24 -16.34 -0.83 -0.33
N ASP A 25 -15.34 0.03 -0.52
CA ASP A 25 -14.86 0.46 -1.85
C ASP A 25 -13.38 0.11 -2.05
N MET A 26 -12.90 -0.96 -1.39
CA MET A 26 -11.47 -1.23 -1.25
C MET A 26 -10.75 -1.39 -2.58
N GLU A 27 -11.37 -2.00 -3.59
CA GLU A 27 -10.79 -2.16 -4.92
C GLU A 27 -10.62 -0.81 -5.63
N GLU A 28 -11.64 0.03 -5.62
CA GLU A 28 -11.59 1.36 -6.25
C GLU A 28 -10.55 2.25 -5.56
N ILE A 29 -10.52 2.24 -4.23
CA ILE A 29 -9.52 2.98 -3.44
C ILE A 29 -8.11 2.48 -3.77
N ALA A 30 -7.92 1.15 -3.85
CA ALA A 30 -6.61 0.57 -4.16
C ALA A 30 -6.11 1.02 -5.53
N VAL A 31 -6.95 0.91 -6.55
CA VAL A 31 -6.66 1.34 -7.91
C VAL A 31 -6.27 2.81 -7.93
N ARG A 32 -7.09 3.67 -7.30
CA ARG A 32 -6.85 5.12 -7.25
C ARG A 32 -5.55 5.50 -6.54
N ILE A 33 -5.15 4.75 -5.50
CA ILE A 33 -3.85 4.95 -4.85
C ILE A 33 -2.70 4.71 -5.83
N PHE A 34 -2.75 3.63 -6.63
CA PHE A 34 -1.73 3.36 -7.62
C PHE A 34 -1.76 4.36 -8.79
N GLU A 35 -2.94 4.84 -9.21
CA GLU A 35 -3.03 5.93 -10.18
C GLU A 35 -2.32 7.19 -9.66
N MET A 36 -2.59 7.62 -8.42
CA MET A 36 -1.91 8.77 -7.81
C MET A 36 -0.39 8.55 -7.72
N ILE A 37 0.06 7.34 -7.37
CA ILE A 37 1.49 6.97 -7.36
C ILE A 37 2.12 7.15 -8.75
N PHE A 38 1.42 6.70 -9.80
CA PHE A 38 1.91 6.80 -11.17
C PHE A 38 1.80 8.21 -11.77
N GLU A 39 0.87 9.03 -11.30
CA GLU A 39 0.81 10.46 -11.64
C GLU A 39 1.99 11.22 -11.01
N LEU A 40 2.32 10.91 -9.75
CA LEU A 40 3.45 11.52 -9.02
C LEU A 40 4.82 11.04 -9.51
N SER A 41 4.91 9.78 -9.93
CA SER A 41 6.11 9.19 -10.54
C SER A 41 5.74 8.21 -11.65
N PRO A 42 5.67 8.69 -12.91
CA PRO A 42 5.39 7.84 -14.06
C PRO A 42 6.39 6.68 -14.23
N GLU A 43 7.63 6.86 -13.77
CA GLU A 43 8.68 5.83 -13.81
C GLU A 43 8.32 4.60 -12.98
N ALA A 44 7.51 4.74 -11.93
CA ALA A 44 7.06 3.63 -11.11
C ALA A 44 6.27 2.59 -11.93
N LYS A 45 5.58 2.99 -13.01
CA LYS A 45 4.90 2.04 -13.92
C LYS A 45 5.86 0.98 -14.48
N LYS A 46 7.13 1.32 -14.69
CA LYS A 46 8.16 0.40 -15.21
C LYS A 46 8.47 -0.75 -14.25
N MET A 47 8.13 -0.62 -12.97
CA MET A 47 8.28 -1.69 -11.97
C MET A 47 7.17 -2.74 -12.04
N PHE A 48 6.08 -2.44 -12.77
CA PHE A 48 4.92 -3.30 -12.91
C PHE A 48 4.72 -3.81 -14.36
N PRO A 49 5.76 -4.32 -15.06
CA PRO A 49 5.67 -4.67 -16.47
C PRO A 49 4.74 -5.88 -16.73
N PHE A 50 4.42 -6.64 -15.70
CA PHE A 50 3.56 -7.83 -15.75
C PHE A 50 2.07 -7.50 -15.57
N MET A 51 1.77 -6.31 -15.08
CA MET A 51 0.41 -5.80 -15.02
C MET A 51 0.24 -5.06 -16.33
N LYS A 52 -0.69 -5.48 -17.18
CA LYS A 52 -1.07 -4.68 -18.35
C LYS A 52 -1.67 -3.39 -17.79
N VAL A 53 -0.82 -2.40 -17.50
CA VAL A 53 -1.22 -1.11 -16.91
C VAL A 53 -2.14 -0.39 -17.90
N ASP A 54 -1.97 -0.70 -19.19
CA ASP A 54 -2.79 -0.24 -20.31
C ASP A 54 -3.89 -1.26 -20.68
N ARG A 55 -5.01 -0.72 -21.16
CA ARG A 55 -6.36 -1.32 -21.17
C ARG A 55 -6.64 -2.34 -22.28
N ALA A 56 -7.62 -3.21 -22.02
CA ALA A 56 -8.54 -3.73 -23.05
C ALA A 56 -9.70 -2.76 -23.27
N ALA A 57 -10.25 -2.66 -24.48
CA ALA A 57 -11.30 -1.68 -24.81
C ALA A 57 -12.53 -1.83 -23.89
N GLY A 58 -12.84 -0.80 -23.09
CA GLY A 58 -14.03 -0.75 -22.24
C GLY A 58 -13.78 -0.85 -20.73
N GLU A 59 -12.62 -1.34 -20.28
CA GLU A 59 -12.29 -1.45 -18.84
C GLU A 59 -11.39 -0.29 -18.37
N LYS A 60 -11.52 0.12 -17.11
CA LYS A 60 -10.64 1.16 -16.55
C LYS A 60 -9.20 0.67 -16.34
N HIS A 61 -9.03 -0.59 -15.92
CA HIS A 61 -7.75 -1.26 -15.67
C HIS A 61 -7.85 -2.77 -15.92
N SER A 62 -6.70 -3.46 -16.07
CA SER A 62 -6.66 -4.92 -16.14
C SER A 62 -6.96 -5.59 -14.80
N ALA A 63 -7.52 -6.80 -14.84
CA ALA A 63 -7.79 -7.61 -13.65
C ALA A 63 -6.51 -7.91 -12.84
N GLU A 64 -5.37 -8.10 -13.51
CA GLU A 64 -4.08 -8.31 -12.87
C GLU A 64 -3.63 -7.09 -12.07
N PHE A 65 -3.90 -5.89 -12.58
CA PHE A 65 -3.59 -4.64 -11.86
C PHE A 65 -4.48 -4.46 -10.63
N ALA A 66 -5.80 -4.63 -10.78
CA ALA A 66 -6.75 -4.54 -9.67
C ALA A 66 -6.40 -5.56 -8.56
N PHE A 67 -6.07 -6.79 -8.94
CA PHE A 67 -5.63 -7.82 -8.00
C PHE A 67 -4.37 -7.42 -7.22
N HIS A 68 -3.38 -6.83 -7.89
CA HIS A 68 -2.18 -6.34 -7.20
C HIS A 68 -2.49 -5.18 -6.25
N ALA A 69 -3.30 -4.23 -6.69
CA ALA A 69 -3.73 -3.10 -5.87
C ALA A 69 -4.43 -3.59 -4.59
N LEU A 70 -5.29 -4.60 -4.70
CA LEU A 70 -5.93 -5.23 -3.54
C LEU A 70 -4.92 -5.89 -2.59
N ARG A 71 -3.86 -6.54 -3.11
CA ARG A 71 -2.80 -7.10 -2.26
C ARG A 71 -2.09 -6.03 -1.43
N PHE A 72 -1.91 -4.83 -1.97
CA PHE A 72 -1.39 -3.70 -1.21
C PHE A 72 -2.33 -3.31 -0.05
N MET A 73 -3.64 -3.24 -0.31
CA MET A 73 -4.63 -2.93 0.74
C MET A 73 -4.69 -4.00 1.83
N GLN A 74 -4.53 -5.29 1.49
CA GLN A 74 -4.51 -6.39 2.47
C GLN A 74 -3.34 -6.29 3.47
N VAL A 75 -2.20 -5.75 3.03
CA VAL A 75 -1.05 -5.51 3.92
C VAL A 75 -1.38 -4.40 4.92
N LEU A 76 -2.05 -3.34 4.47
CA LEU A 76 -2.50 -2.26 5.34
C LEU A 76 -3.58 -2.72 6.32
N GLU A 77 -4.52 -3.56 5.85
CA GLU A 77 -5.53 -4.19 6.70
C GLU A 77 -4.88 -5.01 7.82
N SER A 78 -3.90 -5.85 7.47
CA SER A 78 -3.13 -6.62 8.45
C SER A 78 -2.49 -5.69 9.50
N ALA A 79 -1.99 -4.53 9.09
CA ALA A 79 -1.41 -3.56 10.01
C ALA A 79 -2.44 -2.96 10.99
N VAL A 80 -3.65 -2.67 10.50
CA VAL A 80 -4.76 -2.16 11.32
C VAL A 80 -5.30 -3.22 12.29
N GLU A 81 -5.36 -4.48 11.86
CA GLU A 81 -5.80 -5.59 12.71
C GLU A 81 -4.81 -5.84 13.87
N MET A 82 -3.51 -5.77 13.57
CA MET A 82 -2.43 -6.08 14.52
C MET A 82 -2.00 -4.88 15.39
N LEU A 83 -2.79 -3.81 15.47
CA LEU A 83 -2.46 -2.62 16.28
C LEU A 83 -2.28 -2.91 17.78
N ASP A 84 -2.90 -3.97 18.31
CA ASP A 84 -2.74 -4.38 19.72
C ASP A 84 -1.47 -5.22 19.95
N ASP A 85 -0.93 -5.86 18.91
CA ASP A 85 0.34 -6.59 18.97
C ASP A 85 1.10 -6.48 17.64
N PRO A 86 1.82 -5.36 17.42
CA PRO A 86 2.54 -5.12 16.17
C PRO A 86 3.66 -6.12 15.89
N THR A 87 4.09 -6.90 16.89
CA THR A 87 5.17 -7.89 16.70
C THR A 87 4.75 -8.98 15.70
N LYS A 88 3.44 -9.25 15.60
CA LYS A 88 2.85 -10.17 14.63
C LYS A 88 3.00 -9.73 13.17
N LEU A 89 3.25 -8.45 12.91
CA LEU A 89 3.50 -7.94 11.56
C LEU A 89 4.92 -8.23 11.07
N LYS A 90 5.85 -8.53 11.98
CA LYS A 90 7.27 -8.69 11.65
C LYS A 90 7.50 -9.69 10.51
N PRO A 91 6.89 -10.89 10.47
CA PRO A 91 7.10 -11.83 9.36
C PRO A 91 6.60 -11.29 8.01
N VAL A 92 5.41 -10.68 7.99
CA VAL A 92 4.78 -10.11 6.79
C VAL A 92 5.63 -8.98 6.23
N LEU A 93 5.96 -8.00 7.06
CA LEU A 93 6.78 -6.85 6.66
C LEU A 93 8.20 -7.25 6.29
N SER A 94 8.80 -8.23 6.96
CA SER A 94 10.13 -8.73 6.60
C SER A 94 10.14 -9.40 5.22
N ASN A 95 9.09 -10.17 4.90
CA ASN A 95 8.96 -10.79 3.59
C ASN A 95 8.77 -9.74 2.49
N LEU A 96 7.86 -8.79 2.71
CA LEU A 96 7.63 -7.67 1.78
C LEU A 96 8.88 -6.84 1.57
N GLY A 97 9.60 -6.50 2.64
CA GLY A 97 10.86 -5.77 2.57
C GLY A 97 11.90 -6.49 1.70
N ARG A 98 12.03 -7.82 1.82
CA ARG A 98 12.92 -8.60 0.95
C ARG A 98 12.51 -8.57 -0.53
N ILE A 99 11.21 -8.63 -0.82
CA ILE A 99 10.70 -8.54 -2.20
C ILE A 99 11.05 -7.17 -2.80
N HIS A 100 10.75 -6.08 -2.08
CA HIS A 100 11.00 -4.72 -2.56
C HIS A 100 12.49 -4.40 -2.66
N ALA A 101 13.32 -4.91 -1.73
CA ALA A 101 14.77 -4.75 -1.78
C ALA A 101 15.38 -5.39 -3.03
N ARG A 102 14.89 -6.57 -3.44
CA ARG A 102 15.36 -7.27 -4.65
C ARG A 102 15.01 -6.52 -5.94
N GLN A 103 13.92 -5.75 -5.94
CA GLN A 103 13.46 -4.97 -7.10
C GLN A 103 14.14 -3.58 -7.22
N GLN A 104 15.13 -3.28 -6.37
CA GLN A 104 16.02 -2.09 -6.39
C GLN A 104 15.34 -0.70 -6.30
N VAL A 105 14.95 -0.34 -5.07
CA VAL A 105 15.28 0.83 -4.21
C VAL A 105 15.53 2.26 -4.79
N ARG A 106 15.77 2.50 -6.09
CA ARG A 106 16.05 3.89 -6.52
C ARG A 106 14.83 4.81 -6.49
N LEU A 107 13.63 4.25 -6.67
CA LEU A 107 12.37 5.00 -6.63
C LEU A 107 11.80 5.13 -5.22
N PHE A 108 12.00 4.14 -4.34
CA PHE A 108 11.46 4.17 -2.97
C PHE A 108 12.03 5.33 -2.13
N LEU A 109 13.28 5.73 -2.39
CA LEU A 109 13.89 6.91 -1.78
C LEU A 109 13.27 8.23 -2.29
N MET A 110 12.80 8.28 -3.55
CA MET A 110 12.09 9.44 -4.09
C MET A 110 10.65 9.54 -3.57
N PHE A 111 9.97 8.41 -3.30
CA PHE A 111 8.62 8.37 -2.76
C PHE A 111 8.51 9.00 -1.36
N LEU A 112 9.46 8.71 -0.47
CA LEU A 112 9.47 9.30 0.88
C LEU A 112 9.79 10.80 0.87
N LEU A 113 10.65 11.27 -0.04
CA LEU A 113 11.05 12.68 -0.12
C LEU A 113 9.99 13.58 -0.79
N ARG A 114 9.03 13.05 -1.54
CA ARG A 114 7.97 13.85 -2.18
C ARG A 114 6.62 13.82 -1.46
N ILE A 115 6.26 12.71 -0.81
CA ILE A 115 4.97 12.58 -0.12
C ILE A 115 4.98 13.21 1.29
N PHE A 116 6.15 13.25 1.96
CA PHE A 116 6.28 13.78 3.33
C PHE A 116 6.99 15.14 3.43
N SER A 117 7.16 15.86 2.31
CA SER A 117 7.76 17.20 2.28
C SER A 117 6.72 18.34 2.23
N CYS A 118 5.54 18.13 2.83
CA CYS A 118 4.64 19.22 3.20
C CYS A 118 4.88 19.60 4.66
#